data_AF-R7S3J8-F1
#
_entry.id   AF-R7S3J8-F1
#
_cell.length_a   1.000
_cell.length_b   1.000
_cell.length_c   1.000
_cell.angle_alpha   90.00
_cell.angle_beta   90.00
_cell.angle_gamma   90.00
#
_symmetry.space_group_name_H-M   'P 1'
#
loop_
_entity.id
_entity.type
_entity.pdbx_description
1 polymer ?
#
loop_
_entity_poly.entity_id
_entity_poly.type
_entity_poly.pdbx_seq_one_letter_code
_entity_poly.pdbx_strand_id
1 'polypeptide(L)'
;ASHKAVRYRSVRVVAEMVSHLGEIEYRIQDKEAPVRVQAVIALSKLCGSETPDDLDDSEELTAIDLVEVLAHDPAADVRRAALLNLPLTPANVSPILARTRDTDPLIRKVVGRGRSRCPCDPRALTIEQRELIVRNGLGDREGSVRAAAARVLGTDTGSEGREKDGVKKEGGGGETGPETEQDLIAFLKMFDLVEGAIAEDALLSVLTTRVDVFDSLEFSENYWRELTPEKAFLGRVFAQHCISTKNEARLEGALPVVTAFAFQIQAAYNDLLERVQMLAERRAVGNEIEEDEQDEQDAKEFILGEMLLLAVDLDYGDEIGWRKMFQLARKYDLPGL
;
A
#
# COMPACT_ATOMS: atom_id res chain seq x y z
N ALA A 1 -46.06 9.32 -5.43
CA ALA A 1 -46.82 10.38 -4.74
C ALA A 1 -48.27 10.46 -5.25
N SER A 2 -49.29 10.29 -4.39
CA SER A 2 -50.70 10.17 -4.78
C SER A 2 -51.38 11.51 -5.14
N HIS A 3 -50.90 12.64 -4.61
CA HIS A 3 -51.49 13.97 -4.89
C HIS A 3 -51.00 14.59 -6.21
N LYS A 4 -51.96 15.00 -7.06
CA LYS A 4 -51.73 15.69 -8.35
C LYS A 4 -50.87 16.95 -8.21
N ALA A 5 -51.12 17.76 -7.18
CA ALA A 5 -50.38 18.99 -6.94
C ALA A 5 -48.90 18.74 -6.62
N VAL A 6 -48.60 17.66 -5.88
CA VAL A 6 -47.23 17.25 -5.59
C VAL A 6 -46.54 16.84 -6.87
N ARG A 7 -47.14 15.93 -7.67
CA ARG A 7 -46.55 15.50 -8.95
C ARG A 7 -46.31 16.66 -9.91
N TYR A 8 -47.27 17.58 -10.04
CA TYR A 8 -47.14 18.77 -10.88
C TYR A 8 -45.98 19.67 -10.43
N ARG A 9 -45.86 19.95 -9.12
CA ARG A 9 -44.76 20.77 -8.59
C ARG A 9 -43.41 20.08 -8.72
N SER A 10 -43.34 18.76 -8.48
CA SER A 10 -42.12 17.98 -8.66
C SER A 10 -41.61 18.07 -10.10
N VAL A 11 -42.47 17.85 -11.09
CA VAL A 11 -42.09 17.92 -12.51
C VAL A 11 -41.71 19.34 -12.91
N ARG A 12 -42.44 20.36 -12.41
CA ARG A 12 -42.12 21.77 -12.71
C ARG A 12 -40.76 22.21 -12.14
N VAL A 13 -40.41 21.78 -10.92
CA VAL A 13 -39.09 22.08 -10.34
C VAL A 13 -37.98 21.43 -11.15
N VAL A 14 -38.15 20.16 -11.55
CA VAL A 14 -37.19 19.48 -12.42
C VAL A 14 -37.06 20.19 -13.77
N ALA A 15 -38.15 20.62 -14.39
CA ALA A 15 -38.12 21.34 -15.67
C ALA A 15 -37.32 22.66 -15.59
N GLU A 16 -37.49 23.43 -14.51
CA GLU A 16 -36.73 24.67 -14.29
C GLU A 16 -35.25 24.40 -13.97
N MET A 17 -34.94 23.30 -13.28
CA MET A 17 -33.55 22.91 -13.02
C MET A 17 -32.84 22.46 -14.31
N VAL A 18 -33.57 21.80 -15.21
CA VAL A 18 -33.04 21.34 -16.52
C VAL A 18 -32.78 22.49 -17.48
N SER A 19 -33.54 23.58 -17.44
CA SER A 19 -33.26 24.74 -18.31
C SER A 19 -31.93 25.45 -17.99
N HIS A 20 -31.39 25.28 -16.79
CA HIS A 20 -30.11 25.88 -16.39
C HIS A 20 -28.94 24.88 -16.37
N LEU A 21 -29.17 23.63 -16.76
CA LEU A 21 -28.13 22.59 -16.75
C LEU A 21 -26.97 22.93 -17.71
N GLY A 22 -27.25 23.50 -18.88
CA GLY A 22 -26.22 23.94 -19.83
C GLY A 22 -25.45 25.19 -19.39
N GLU A 23 -25.89 25.91 -18.36
CA GLU A 23 -25.13 27.06 -17.82
C GLU A 23 -24.05 26.62 -16.82
N ILE A 24 -24.06 25.37 -16.36
CA ILE A 24 -23.17 24.87 -15.31
C ILE A 24 -21.70 24.95 -15.76
N GLU A 25 -21.41 24.66 -17.03
CA GLU A 25 -20.08 24.76 -17.63
C GLU A 25 -19.49 26.17 -17.46
N TYR A 26 -20.29 27.22 -17.69
CA TYR A 26 -19.87 28.61 -17.52
C TYR A 26 -19.65 28.97 -16.03
N ARG A 27 -20.30 28.28 -15.10
CA ARG A 27 -20.17 28.52 -13.65
C ARG A 27 -18.91 27.90 -13.04
N ILE A 28 -18.22 27.04 -13.77
CA ILE A 28 -16.89 26.53 -13.36
C ILE A 28 -15.85 27.65 -13.35
N GLN A 29 -16.03 28.69 -14.15
CA GLN A 29 -15.14 29.86 -14.19
C GLN A 29 -15.72 31.07 -13.43
N ASP A 30 -16.72 30.86 -12.56
CA ASP A 30 -17.34 31.94 -11.80
C ASP A 30 -16.31 32.65 -10.89
N LYS A 31 -16.52 33.94 -10.66
CA LYS A 31 -15.63 34.76 -9.83
C LYS A 31 -15.58 34.25 -8.39
N GLU A 32 -16.71 33.80 -7.86
CA GLU A 32 -16.85 33.42 -6.46
C GLU A 32 -16.57 31.91 -6.27
N ALA A 33 -15.56 31.58 -5.45
CA ALA A 33 -15.18 30.18 -5.19
C ALA A 33 -16.34 29.29 -4.71
N PRO A 34 -17.27 29.74 -3.83
CA PRO A 34 -18.42 28.93 -3.43
C PRO A 34 -19.33 28.53 -4.59
N VAL A 35 -19.45 29.38 -5.62
CA VAL A 35 -20.24 29.08 -6.82
C VAL A 35 -19.52 28.02 -7.66
N ARG A 36 -18.21 28.16 -7.86
CA ARG A 36 -17.39 27.16 -8.55
C ARG A 36 -17.44 25.79 -7.86
N VAL A 37 -17.41 25.74 -6.52
CA VAL A 37 -17.59 24.48 -5.76
C VAL A 37 -18.90 23.80 -6.11
N GLN A 38 -20.02 24.53 -6.15
CA GLN A 38 -21.32 23.95 -6.50
C GLN A 38 -21.39 23.54 -7.97
N ALA A 39 -20.79 24.32 -8.87
CA ALA A 39 -20.70 24.00 -10.29
C ALA A 39 -19.95 22.68 -10.50
N VAL A 40 -18.80 22.51 -9.84
CA VAL A 40 -18.01 21.27 -9.85
C VAL A 40 -18.80 20.05 -9.36
N ILE A 41 -19.52 20.19 -8.24
CA ILE A 41 -20.36 19.12 -7.69
C ILE A 41 -21.56 18.80 -8.59
N ALA A 42 -22.11 19.81 -9.27
CA ALA A 42 -23.21 19.63 -10.20
C ALA A 42 -22.72 18.92 -11.48
N LEU A 43 -21.61 19.38 -12.05
CA LEU A 43 -20.98 18.80 -13.24
C LEU A 43 -20.61 17.34 -12.99
N SER A 44 -20.03 17.02 -11.83
CA SER A 44 -19.63 15.65 -11.52
C SER A 44 -20.79 14.65 -11.44
N LYS A 45 -22.02 15.12 -11.24
CA LYS A 45 -23.22 14.27 -11.27
C LYS A 45 -23.71 13.98 -12.69
N LEU A 46 -23.25 14.76 -13.66
CA LEU A 46 -23.49 14.55 -15.08
C LEU A 46 -22.45 13.58 -15.65
N CYS A 47 -21.24 13.53 -15.11
CA CYS A 47 -20.18 12.58 -15.49
C CYS A 47 -20.48 11.10 -15.14
N GLY A 48 -21.64 10.78 -14.55
CA GLY A 48 -21.82 9.57 -13.74
C GLY A 48 -22.86 8.58 -14.24
N SER A 49 -23.34 8.70 -15.49
CA SER A 49 -24.46 7.88 -15.96
C SER A 49 -24.05 6.53 -16.55
N GLU A 50 -22.92 6.40 -17.25
CA GLU A 50 -22.67 5.20 -18.07
C GLU A 50 -21.23 4.63 -17.95
N THR A 51 -21.08 3.38 -18.39
CA THR A 51 -19.81 2.64 -18.45
C THR A 51 -18.81 3.33 -19.39
N PRO A 52 -17.48 3.16 -19.20
CA PRO A 52 -16.46 3.81 -20.04
C PRO A 52 -16.63 3.60 -21.55
N ASP A 53 -17.26 2.49 -21.95
CA ASP A 53 -17.54 2.14 -23.36
C ASP A 53 -18.78 2.87 -23.94
N ASP A 54 -19.58 3.52 -23.10
CA ASP A 54 -20.82 4.22 -23.45
C ASP A 54 -20.73 5.75 -23.20
N LEU A 55 -19.58 6.26 -22.76
CA LEU A 55 -19.38 7.70 -22.56
C LEU A 55 -19.54 8.41 -23.91
N ASP A 56 -20.51 9.32 -23.99
CA ASP A 56 -20.61 10.22 -25.14
C ASP A 56 -19.53 11.33 -25.07
N ASP A 57 -19.30 12.02 -26.19
CA ASP A 57 -18.32 13.11 -26.28
C ASP A 57 -18.54 14.20 -25.20
N SER A 58 -19.76 14.33 -24.67
CA SER A 58 -20.10 15.32 -23.64
C SER A 58 -19.63 14.88 -22.24
N GLU A 59 -19.78 13.61 -21.89
CA GLU A 59 -19.33 13.10 -20.59
C GLU A 59 -17.78 13.11 -20.48
N GLU A 60 -17.07 12.84 -21.58
CA GLU A 60 -15.60 12.96 -21.62
C GLU A 60 -15.12 14.40 -21.40
N LEU A 61 -15.79 15.39 -22.03
CA LEU A 61 -15.51 16.82 -21.84
C LEU A 61 -15.68 17.26 -20.37
N THR A 62 -16.71 16.75 -19.69
CA THR A 62 -16.93 17.10 -18.27
C THR A 62 -15.85 16.55 -17.34
N ALA A 63 -15.29 15.36 -17.62
CA ALA A 63 -14.16 14.84 -16.84
C ALA A 63 -12.88 15.65 -17.07
N ILE A 64 -12.64 16.08 -18.32
CA ILE A 64 -11.52 16.98 -18.67
C ILE A 64 -11.62 18.30 -17.92
N ASP A 65 -12.81 18.92 -17.89
CA ASP A 65 -13.04 20.16 -17.15
C ASP A 65 -12.76 20.00 -15.65
N LEU A 66 -13.18 18.87 -15.05
CA LEU A 66 -12.89 18.59 -13.65
C LEU A 66 -11.39 18.38 -13.37
N VAL A 67 -10.65 17.77 -14.31
CA VAL A 67 -9.20 17.62 -14.24
C VAL A 67 -8.50 18.99 -14.32
N GLU A 68 -8.95 19.86 -15.22
CA GLU A 68 -8.45 21.23 -15.35
C GLU A 68 -8.68 22.05 -14.08
N VAL A 69 -9.89 21.99 -13.51
CA VAL A 69 -10.21 22.62 -12.23
C VAL A 69 -9.33 22.07 -11.10
N LEU A 70 -9.16 20.74 -11.05
CA LEU A 70 -8.32 20.09 -10.05
C LEU A 70 -6.86 20.55 -10.14
N ALA A 71 -6.35 20.75 -11.36
CA ALA A 71 -4.98 21.17 -11.62
C ALA A 71 -4.75 22.66 -11.29
N HIS A 72 -5.68 23.53 -11.69
CA HIS A 72 -5.42 24.96 -11.88
C HIS A 72 -6.26 25.91 -11.02
N ASP A 73 -7.37 25.49 -10.40
CA ASP A 73 -8.21 26.45 -9.65
C ASP A 73 -7.42 27.06 -8.48
N PRO A 74 -7.43 28.39 -8.29
CA PRO A 74 -6.68 29.04 -7.21
C PRO A 74 -7.21 28.69 -5.82
N ALA A 75 -8.49 28.35 -5.68
CA ALA A 75 -9.14 28.10 -4.41
C ALA A 75 -9.08 26.61 -4.03
N ALA A 76 -8.53 26.32 -2.85
CA ALA A 76 -8.32 24.95 -2.39
C ALA A 76 -9.63 24.18 -2.15
N ASP A 77 -10.71 24.85 -1.77
CA ASP A 77 -12.03 24.22 -1.62
C ASP A 77 -12.62 23.76 -2.96
N VAL A 78 -12.39 24.51 -4.05
CA VAL A 78 -12.79 24.10 -5.41
C VAL A 78 -11.96 22.91 -5.88
N ARG A 79 -10.62 22.96 -5.75
CA ARG A 79 -9.75 21.80 -6.08
C ARG A 79 -10.15 20.56 -5.28
N ARG A 80 -10.44 20.73 -3.98
CA ARG A 80 -10.91 19.62 -3.12
C ARG A 80 -12.26 19.07 -3.56
N ALA A 81 -13.18 19.93 -4.01
CA ALA A 81 -14.47 19.49 -4.55
C ALA A 81 -14.26 18.67 -5.84
N ALA A 82 -13.39 19.11 -6.74
CA ALA A 82 -13.06 18.35 -7.95
C ALA A 82 -12.44 16.99 -7.60
N LEU A 83 -11.46 16.98 -6.69
CA LEU A 83 -10.81 15.74 -6.22
C LEU A 83 -11.79 14.70 -5.68
N LEU A 84 -12.77 15.15 -4.88
CA LEU A 84 -13.73 14.26 -4.23
C LEU A 84 -14.78 13.69 -5.19
N ASN A 85 -15.00 14.32 -6.34
CA ASN A 85 -16.06 13.93 -7.27
C ASN A 85 -15.55 13.42 -8.65
N LEU A 86 -14.29 13.64 -9.02
CA LEU A 86 -13.71 13.09 -10.27
C LEU A 86 -13.68 11.56 -10.21
N PRO A 87 -14.14 10.76 -11.19
CA PRO A 87 -14.10 9.30 -11.06
C PRO A 87 -12.65 8.77 -11.10
N LEU A 88 -12.37 7.70 -10.36
CA LEU A 88 -11.05 7.03 -10.40
C LEU A 88 -11.01 6.08 -11.59
N THR A 89 -10.52 6.58 -12.72
CA THR A 89 -10.32 5.82 -13.98
C THR A 89 -8.84 5.87 -14.35
N PRO A 90 -8.33 4.97 -15.21
CA PRO A 90 -6.95 5.03 -15.69
C PRO A 90 -6.55 6.41 -16.24
N ALA A 91 -7.46 7.12 -16.90
CA ALA A 91 -7.26 8.48 -17.39
C ALA A 91 -7.10 9.52 -16.26
N ASN A 92 -7.82 9.36 -15.15
CA ASN A 92 -7.90 10.35 -14.07
C ASN A 92 -6.94 10.07 -12.90
N VAL A 93 -6.39 8.86 -12.79
CA VAL A 93 -5.49 8.47 -11.68
C VAL A 93 -4.29 9.40 -11.58
N SER A 94 -3.59 9.69 -12.69
CA SER A 94 -2.40 10.54 -12.66
C SER A 94 -2.71 11.98 -12.17
N PRO A 95 -3.73 12.69 -12.71
CA PRO A 95 -4.17 13.98 -12.17
C PRO A 95 -4.54 13.95 -10.68
N ILE A 96 -5.20 12.88 -10.22
CA ILE A 96 -5.56 12.69 -8.80
C ILE A 96 -4.29 12.54 -7.95
N LEU A 97 -3.36 11.68 -8.35
CA LEU A 97 -2.13 11.42 -7.60
C LEU A 97 -1.20 12.63 -7.59
N ALA A 98 -1.22 13.49 -8.61
CA ALA A 98 -0.51 14.77 -8.59
C ALA A 98 -0.93 15.66 -7.41
N ARG A 99 -2.14 15.50 -6.87
CA ARG A 99 -2.62 16.23 -5.68
C ARG A 99 -2.06 15.71 -4.35
N THR A 100 -1.30 14.62 -4.33
CA THR A 100 -0.48 14.24 -3.16
C THR A 100 0.55 15.32 -2.80
N ARG A 101 0.85 16.25 -3.70
CA ARG A 101 1.74 17.40 -3.49
C ARG A 101 1.04 18.76 -3.64
N ASP A 102 -0.28 18.81 -3.45
CA ASP A 102 -1.02 20.08 -3.49
C ASP A 102 -0.48 21.08 -2.45
N THR A 103 -0.58 22.38 -2.75
CA THR A 103 -0.22 23.45 -1.82
C THR A 103 -1.01 23.37 -0.51
N ASP A 104 -2.29 22.97 -0.57
CA ASP A 104 -3.18 22.83 0.57
C ASP A 104 -3.03 21.45 1.25
N PRO A 105 -2.79 21.41 2.57
CA PRO A 105 -2.57 20.16 3.28
C PRO A 105 -3.83 19.30 3.45
N LEU A 106 -5.03 19.90 3.42
CA LEU A 106 -6.26 19.12 3.50
C LEU A 106 -6.47 18.31 2.21
N ILE A 107 -6.11 18.87 1.05
CA ILE A 107 -6.14 18.13 -0.22
C ILE A 107 -5.16 16.96 -0.18
N ARG A 108 -3.89 17.18 0.19
CA ARG A 108 -2.88 16.10 0.31
C ARG A 108 -3.36 14.98 1.23
N LYS A 109 -3.96 15.36 2.37
CA LYS A 109 -4.56 14.45 3.34
C LYS A 109 -5.74 13.64 2.77
N VAL A 110 -6.56 14.22 1.91
CA VAL A 110 -7.70 13.54 1.28
C VAL A 110 -7.23 12.49 0.28
N VAL A 111 -6.19 12.78 -0.52
CA VAL A 111 -5.62 11.79 -1.44
C VAL A 111 -5.04 10.61 -0.67
N GLY A 112 -4.24 10.88 0.36
CA GLY A 112 -3.59 9.84 1.16
C GLY A 112 -4.55 9.00 2.02
N ARG A 113 -5.81 9.41 2.20
CA ARG A 113 -6.79 8.64 2.98
C ARG A 113 -7.49 7.53 2.22
N GLY A 114 -7.31 7.45 0.90
CA GLY A 114 -8.33 6.83 0.06
C GLY A 114 -9.61 7.65 0.13
N ARG A 115 -10.29 7.84 -0.99
CA ARG A 115 -11.51 8.65 -0.98
C ARG A 115 -12.56 7.89 -0.16
N SER A 116 -12.94 8.43 1.00
CA SER A 116 -13.91 7.86 1.98
C SER A 116 -15.25 7.35 1.39
N ARG A 117 -15.53 7.57 0.10
CA ARG A 117 -16.75 7.17 -0.60
C ARG A 117 -16.55 6.09 -1.67
N CYS A 118 -15.33 5.66 -1.90
CA CYS A 118 -15.03 4.55 -2.79
C CYS A 118 -13.98 3.67 -2.09
N PRO A 119 -14.34 2.46 -1.63
CA PRO A 119 -13.37 1.46 -1.23
C PRO A 119 -12.65 1.01 -2.51
N CYS A 120 -11.74 1.85 -3.00
CA CYS A 120 -10.85 1.47 -4.07
C CYS A 120 -9.88 0.49 -3.43
N ASP A 121 -10.04 -0.80 -3.75
CA ASP A 121 -9.04 -1.80 -3.46
C ASP A 121 -7.66 -1.22 -3.87
N PRO A 122 -6.65 -1.16 -2.98
CA PRO A 122 -5.31 -0.71 -3.34
C PRO A 122 -4.72 -1.45 -4.55
N ARG A 123 -5.25 -2.63 -4.90
CA ARG A 123 -4.92 -3.39 -6.12
C ARG A 123 -5.39 -2.75 -7.42
N ALA A 124 -6.28 -1.75 -7.37
CA ALA A 124 -6.65 -0.96 -8.54
C ALA A 124 -5.54 0.02 -8.98
N LEU A 125 -4.52 0.23 -8.13
CA LEU A 125 -3.36 1.06 -8.42
C LEU A 125 -2.14 0.19 -8.75
N THR A 126 -1.26 0.69 -9.61
CA THR A 126 0.04 0.05 -9.84
C THR A 126 0.93 0.16 -8.59
N ILE A 127 1.96 -0.68 -8.50
CA ILE A 127 2.94 -0.63 -7.40
C ILE A 127 3.55 0.77 -7.28
N GLU A 128 4.04 1.33 -8.40
CA GLU A 128 4.61 2.68 -8.43
C GLU A 128 3.65 3.76 -7.90
N GLN A 129 2.36 3.64 -8.21
CA GLN A 129 1.33 4.58 -7.76
C GLN A 129 1.07 4.44 -6.25
N ARG A 130 1.00 3.21 -5.73
CA ARG A 130 0.89 2.96 -4.29
C ARG A 130 2.08 3.54 -3.54
N GLU A 131 3.29 3.26 -4.02
CA GLU A 131 4.52 3.76 -3.42
C GLU A 131 4.63 5.27 -3.49
N LEU A 132 4.15 5.91 -4.57
CA LEU A 132 4.08 7.36 -4.65
C LEU A 132 3.18 7.95 -3.54
N ILE A 133 2.04 7.33 -3.26
CA ILE A 133 1.13 7.75 -2.18
C ILE A 133 1.81 7.61 -0.83
N VAL A 134 2.44 6.46 -0.57
CA VAL A 134 3.14 6.20 0.70
C VAL A 134 4.30 7.15 0.90
N ARG A 135 5.18 7.28 -0.09
CA ARG A 135 6.34 8.18 -0.09
C ARG A 135 5.93 9.63 0.19
N ASN A 136 4.91 10.13 -0.50
CA ASN A 136 4.45 11.51 -0.30
C ASN A 136 3.67 11.67 1.02
N GLY A 137 2.92 10.66 1.44
CA GLY A 137 2.09 10.69 2.65
C GLY A 137 2.92 10.63 3.93
N LEU A 138 3.77 9.61 4.08
CA LEU A 138 4.66 9.46 5.23
C LEU A 138 5.77 10.52 5.26
N GLY A 139 6.24 10.95 4.07
CA GLY A 139 7.22 12.01 3.91
C GLY A 139 6.66 13.44 3.93
N ASP A 140 5.35 13.65 4.18
CA ASP A 140 4.75 14.99 4.14
C ASP A 140 5.34 15.90 5.23
N ARG A 141 5.47 17.20 4.96
CA ARG A 141 5.89 18.20 5.95
C ARG A 141 4.89 18.39 7.08
N GLU A 142 3.59 18.22 6.81
CA GLU A 142 2.52 18.40 7.78
C GLU A 142 2.25 17.12 8.58
N GLY A 143 2.36 17.20 9.91
CA GLY A 143 2.12 16.05 10.79
C GLY A 143 0.71 15.47 10.66
N SER A 144 -0.29 16.30 10.34
CA SER A 144 -1.67 15.85 10.15
C SER A 144 -1.88 15.00 8.89
N VAL A 145 -1.03 15.19 7.88
CA VAL A 145 -1.01 14.39 6.63
C VAL A 145 -0.26 13.09 6.89
N ARG A 146 0.95 13.15 7.50
CA ARG A 146 1.71 11.95 7.90
C ARG A 146 0.88 10.98 8.74
N ALA A 147 0.22 11.49 9.78
CA ALA A 147 -0.65 10.69 10.63
C ALA A 147 -1.90 10.17 9.89
N ALA A 148 -2.33 10.80 8.80
CA ALA A 148 -3.43 10.28 7.99
C ALA A 148 -2.97 9.11 7.12
N ALA A 149 -1.81 9.23 6.47
CA ALA A 149 -1.21 8.14 5.69
C ALA A 149 -0.90 6.92 6.57
N ALA A 150 -0.25 7.12 7.74
CA ALA A 150 0.05 6.04 8.67
C ALA A 150 -1.20 5.27 9.14
N ARG A 151 -2.31 5.98 9.36
CA ARG A 151 -3.59 5.35 9.71
C ARG A 151 -4.15 4.47 8.60
N VAL A 152 -4.00 4.88 7.34
CA VAL A 152 -4.52 4.11 6.19
C VAL A 152 -3.74 2.81 6.03
N LEU A 153 -2.40 2.88 6.15
CA LEU A 153 -1.57 1.67 6.17
C LEU A 153 -1.93 0.75 7.34
N GLY A 154 -2.22 1.31 8.51
CA GLY A 154 -2.66 0.55 9.68
C GLY A 154 -4.07 -0.05 9.56
N THR A 155 -4.96 0.53 8.73
CA THR A 155 -6.29 -0.05 8.46
C THR A 155 -6.23 -1.12 7.37
N ASP A 156 -5.40 -0.93 6.34
CA ASP A 156 -5.27 -1.86 5.22
C ASP A 156 -4.57 -3.17 5.63
N THR A 157 -3.80 -3.14 6.72
CA THR A 157 -3.14 -4.30 7.34
C THR A 157 -4.02 -5.02 8.39
N GLY A 158 -5.24 -4.54 8.62
CA GLY A 158 -6.12 -5.09 9.65
C GLY A 158 -7.46 -5.54 9.09
N SER A 159 -8.01 -6.59 9.70
CA SER A 159 -9.38 -7.06 9.50
C SER A 159 -10.48 -6.01 9.80
N GLU A 160 -10.13 -4.83 10.33
CA GLU A 160 -11.07 -3.73 10.62
C GLU A 160 -11.72 -3.14 9.35
N GLY A 161 -11.16 -3.38 8.17
CA GLY A 161 -11.76 -3.03 6.87
C GLY A 161 -12.79 -4.04 6.34
N ARG A 162 -12.94 -5.23 6.95
CA ARG A 162 -14.05 -6.13 6.66
C ARG A 162 -15.30 -5.59 7.38
N GLU A 163 -16.02 -4.68 6.71
CA GLU A 163 -17.44 -4.52 7.00
C GLU A 163 -18.06 -5.92 7.01
N LYS A 164 -18.76 -6.19 8.12
CA LYS A 164 -19.41 -7.45 8.43
C LYS A 164 -20.42 -7.78 7.34
N ASP A 165 -20.02 -8.56 6.35
CA ASP A 165 -20.95 -9.42 5.61
C ASP A 165 -21.42 -10.53 6.56
N GLY A 166 -22.39 -10.17 7.40
CA GLY A 166 -23.48 -11.02 7.87
C GLY A 166 -23.18 -12.23 8.76
N VAL A 167 -21.94 -12.65 8.97
CA VAL A 167 -21.64 -13.82 9.81
C VAL A 167 -21.15 -13.35 11.17
N LYS A 168 -22.08 -13.21 12.12
CA LYS A 168 -21.75 -13.22 13.54
C LYS A 168 -21.06 -14.56 13.86
N LYS A 169 -19.74 -14.56 14.05
CA LYS A 169 -19.11 -15.60 14.88
C LYS A 169 -19.35 -15.23 16.33
N GLU A 170 -20.37 -15.86 16.91
CA GLU A 170 -20.47 -16.00 18.36
C GLU A 170 -19.40 -17.00 18.80
N GLY A 171 -18.51 -16.59 19.69
CA GLY A 171 -17.61 -17.50 20.38
C GLY A 171 -16.25 -16.88 20.71
N GLY A 172 -16.05 -16.63 22.01
CA GLY A 172 -14.82 -16.86 22.78
C GLY A 172 -13.48 -16.39 22.23
N GLY A 173 -12.78 -15.56 23.01
CA GLY A 173 -11.41 -15.15 22.71
C GLY A 173 -10.43 -16.31 22.53
N GLY A 174 -9.38 -16.06 21.76
CA GLY A 174 -8.27 -16.98 21.54
C GLY A 174 -7.71 -16.85 20.12
N GLU A 175 -6.43 -16.48 20.05
CA GLU A 175 -5.51 -16.66 18.90
C GLU A 175 -5.59 -15.63 17.76
N THR A 176 -4.98 -14.47 18.00
CA THR A 176 -4.74 -13.38 17.02
C THR A 176 -3.38 -13.47 16.31
N GLY A 177 -2.72 -14.63 16.31
CA GLY A 177 -1.36 -14.79 15.78
C GLY A 177 -1.27 -14.94 14.24
N PRO A 178 -1.84 -16.01 13.65
CA PRO A 178 -1.58 -16.36 12.25
C PRO A 178 -2.30 -15.45 11.25
N GLU A 179 -3.46 -14.88 11.62
CA GLU A 179 -4.19 -13.95 10.74
C GLU A 179 -3.42 -12.62 10.59
N THR A 180 -2.75 -12.13 11.65
CA THR A 180 -1.97 -10.88 11.57
C THR A 180 -0.70 -11.02 10.73
N GLU A 181 -0.02 -12.17 10.79
CA GLU A 181 1.12 -12.44 9.91
C GLU A 181 0.66 -12.46 8.45
N GLN A 182 -0.40 -13.20 8.13
CA GLN A 182 -0.92 -13.31 6.77
C GLN A 182 -1.37 -11.97 6.19
N ASP A 183 -2.00 -11.11 7.01
CA ASP A 183 -2.40 -9.77 6.59
C ASP A 183 -1.19 -8.88 6.27
N LEU A 184 -0.12 -8.96 7.06
CA LEU A 184 1.13 -8.24 6.79
C LEU A 184 1.84 -8.77 5.54
N ILE A 185 1.84 -10.08 5.32
CA ILE A 185 2.40 -10.67 4.10
C ILE A 185 1.58 -10.24 2.87
N ALA A 186 0.25 -10.24 2.96
CA ALA A 186 -0.61 -9.75 1.89
C ALA A 186 -0.40 -8.25 1.63
N PHE A 187 -0.11 -7.48 2.67
CA PHE A 187 0.24 -6.07 2.56
C PHE A 187 1.58 -5.85 1.85
N LEU A 188 2.63 -6.59 2.23
CA LEU A 188 3.95 -6.48 1.62
C LEU A 188 3.95 -6.88 0.15
N LYS A 189 3.10 -7.83 -0.25
CA LYS A 189 2.85 -8.17 -1.67
C LYS A 189 2.33 -7.01 -2.52
N MET A 190 1.92 -5.90 -1.92
CA MET A 190 1.50 -4.70 -2.64
C MET A 190 2.66 -3.76 -2.98
N PHE A 191 3.87 -4.03 -2.51
CA PHE A 191 5.05 -3.19 -2.71
C PHE A 191 6.12 -3.89 -3.52
N ASP A 192 7.01 -3.11 -4.13
CA ASP A 192 8.30 -3.63 -4.55
C ASP A 192 9.22 -3.71 -3.32
N LEU A 193 9.68 -4.92 -3.00
CA LEU A 193 10.56 -5.15 -1.86
C LEU A 193 12.04 -5.06 -2.23
N VAL A 194 12.36 -5.13 -3.53
CA VAL A 194 13.74 -5.11 -4.03
C VAL A 194 14.24 -3.67 -4.11
N GLU A 195 13.39 -2.75 -4.55
CA GLU A 195 13.76 -1.37 -4.78
C GLU A 195 13.16 -0.38 -3.77
N GLY A 196 14.05 0.35 -3.09
CA GLY A 196 13.70 1.53 -2.32
C GLY A 196 13.28 1.29 -0.87
N ALA A 197 13.23 2.38 -0.10
CA ALA A 197 12.94 2.34 1.34
C ALA A 197 11.44 2.40 1.67
N ILE A 198 10.56 2.36 0.65
CA ILE A 198 9.15 2.71 0.84
C ILE A 198 8.37 1.59 1.52
N ALA A 199 8.62 0.34 1.12
CA ALA A 199 8.05 -0.83 1.79
C ALA A 199 8.48 -0.88 3.25
N GLU A 200 9.74 -0.55 3.54
CA GLU A 200 10.30 -0.48 4.89
C GLU A 200 9.64 0.63 5.71
N ASP A 201 9.59 1.86 5.18
CA ASP A 201 8.90 3.00 5.82
C ASP A 201 7.42 2.69 6.10
N ALA A 202 6.76 2.01 5.16
CA ALA A 202 5.36 1.62 5.28
C ALA A 202 5.17 0.60 6.41
N LEU A 203 5.99 -0.46 6.43
CA LEU A 203 5.94 -1.49 7.45
C LEU A 203 6.30 -0.93 8.83
N LEU A 204 7.35 -0.12 8.94
CA LEU A 204 7.72 0.57 10.19
C LEU A 204 6.59 1.48 10.68
N SER A 205 5.92 2.19 9.78
CA SER A 205 4.75 3.00 10.14
C SER A 205 3.62 2.14 10.71
N VAL A 206 3.38 0.95 10.15
CA VAL A 206 2.38 0.00 10.68
C VAL A 206 2.79 -0.50 12.05
N LEU A 207 4.01 -1.03 12.22
CA LEU A 207 4.50 -1.57 13.49
C LEU A 207 4.49 -0.52 14.61
N THR A 208 4.79 0.75 14.27
CA THR A 208 4.75 1.87 15.23
C THR A 208 3.32 2.27 15.60
N THR A 209 2.39 2.22 14.65
CA THR A 209 1.00 2.70 14.85
C THR A 209 0.10 1.62 15.44
N ARG A 210 0.33 0.36 15.08
CA ARG A 210 -0.44 -0.84 15.47
C ARG A 210 0.40 -1.71 16.40
N VAL A 211 0.53 -1.25 17.65
CA VAL A 211 1.27 -1.96 18.71
C VAL A 211 0.68 -3.35 18.97
N ASP A 212 -0.63 -3.51 18.80
CA ASP A 212 -1.33 -4.78 18.87
C ASP A 212 -0.82 -5.81 17.86
N VAL A 213 -0.57 -5.38 16.62
CA VAL A 213 -0.01 -6.22 15.56
C VAL A 213 1.47 -6.51 15.83
N PHE A 214 2.23 -5.50 16.27
CA PHE A 214 3.64 -5.68 16.61
C PHE A 214 3.85 -6.70 17.75
N ASP A 215 3.02 -6.63 18.79
CA ASP A 215 3.09 -7.53 19.95
C ASP A 215 2.62 -8.96 19.63
N SER A 216 1.78 -9.16 18.61
CA SER A 216 1.29 -10.49 18.21
C SER A 216 2.24 -11.27 17.30
N LEU A 217 3.27 -10.62 16.73
CA LEU A 217 4.20 -11.27 15.81
C LEU A 217 5.08 -12.32 16.49
N GLU A 218 5.16 -13.53 15.93
CA GLU A 218 6.05 -14.59 16.43
C GLU A 218 6.78 -15.27 15.27
N PHE A 219 8.11 -15.39 15.36
CA PHE A 219 8.95 -15.96 14.31
C PHE A 219 9.40 -17.38 14.69
N SER A 220 8.43 -18.30 14.77
CA SER A 220 8.65 -19.71 15.13
C SER A 220 9.58 -20.45 14.17
N GLU A 221 10.05 -21.65 14.52
CA GLU A 221 10.89 -22.46 13.61
C GLU A 221 10.24 -22.70 12.24
N ASN A 222 8.92 -22.86 12.18
CA ASN A 222 8.21 -23.09 10.91
C ASN A 222 8.23 -21.85 10.02
N TYR A 223 8.22 -20.65 10.62
CA TYR A 223 8.34 -19.39 9.88
C TYR A 223 9.60 -19.35 9.02
N TRP A 224 10.74 -19.73 9.62
CA TRP A 224 12.04 -19.73 8.95
C TRP A 224 12.26 -20.90 8.00
N ARG A 225 11.48 -21.97 8.11
CA ARG A 225 11.51 -23.10 7.16
C ARG A 225 10.72 -22.80 5.88
N GLU A 226 9.67 -22.00 5.98
CA GLU A 226 8.76 -21.66 4.88
C GLU A 226 8.86 -20.17 4.54
N LEU A 227 10.08 -19.72 4.23
CA LEU A 227 10.35 -18.32 3.89
C LEU A 227 9.88 -17.99 2.48
N THR A 228 9.29 -16.80 2.37
CA THR A 228 9.05 -16.07 1.13
C THR A 228 9.81 -14.74 1.21
N PRO A 229 9.97 -13.99 0.10
CA PRO A 229 10.58 -12.66 0.13
C PRO A 229 9.96 -11.75 1.19
N GLU A 230 8.63 -11.74 1.29
CA GLU A 230 7.91 -10.89 2.24
C GLU A 230 8.13 -11.31 3.70
N LYS A 231 8.25 -12.61 3.98
CA LYS A 231 8.57 -13.11 5.32
C LYS A 231 10.00 -12.75 5.73
N ALA A 232 10.97 -12.97 4.85
CA ALA A 232 12.35 -12.61 5.13
C ALA A 232 12.48 -11.10 5.41
N PHE A 233 11.81 -10.27 4.60
CA PHE A 233 11.74 -8.83 4.77
C PHE A 233 11.06 -8.41 6.08
N LEU A 234 9.91 -9.01 6.42
CA LEU A 234 9.19 -8.75 7.67
C LEU A 234 10.07 -9.04 8.89
N GLY A 235 10.76 -10.17 8.90
CA GLY A 235 11.68 -10.54 9.98
C GLY A 235 12.83 -9.54 10.15
N ARG A 236 13.46 -9.11 9.05
CA ARG A 236 14.53 -8.10 9.08
C ARG A 236 14.02 -6.76 9.63
N VAL A 237 12.94 -6.22 9.07
CA VAL A 237 12.41 -4.91 9.47
C VAL A 237 11.89 -4.92 10.91
N PHE A 238 11.29 -6.04 11.36
CA PHE A 238 10.89 -6.21 12.74
C PHE A 238 12.09 -6.12 13.70
N ALA A 239 13.20 -6.80 13.38
CA ALA A 239 14.41 -6.77 14.20
C ALA A 239 14.99 -5.35 14.31
N GLN A 240 15.10 -4.66 13.18
CA GLN A 240 15.57 -3.27 13.13
C GLN A 240 14.65 -2.32 13.89
N HIS A 241 13.33 -2.55 13.87
CA HIS A 241 12.39 -1.80 14.69
C HIS A 241 12.64 -2.02 16.19
N CYS A 242 12.87 -3.26 16.62
CA CYS A 242 13.19 -3.55 18.02
C CYS A 242 14.50 -2.89 18.45
N ILE A 243 15.53 -2.91 17.60
CA ILE A 243 16.84 -2.28 17.88
C ILE A 243 16.69 -0.76 17.98
N SER A 244 16.02 -0.13 17.02
CA SER A 244 15.83 1.33 17.01
C SER A 244 15.01 1.83 18.21
N THR A 245 14.05 1.03 18.68
CA THR A 245 13.23 1.33 19.87
C THR A 245 13.85 0.84 21.18
N LYS A 246 15.02 0.19 21.14
CA LYS A 246 15.73 -0.40 22.28
C LYS A 246 14.90 -1.43 23.05
N ASN A 247 14.09 -2.21 22.33
CA ASN A 247 13.28 -3.29 22.88
C ASN A 247 13.98 -4.64 22.73
N GLU A 248 15.12 -4.80 23.42
CA GLU A 248 15.97 -6.00 23.38
C GLU A 248 15.20 -7.26 23.83
N ALA A 249 14.38 -7.14 24.87
CA ALA A 249 13.58 -8.26 25.37
C ALA A 249 12.62 -8.83 24.32
N ARG A 250 12.04 -7.95 23.47
CA ARG A 250 11.16 -8.38 22.39
C ARG A 250 11.94 -9.01 21.24
N LEU A 251 13.10 -8.46 20.91
CA LEU A 251 14.00 -9.01 19.90
C LEU A 251 14.42 -10.45 20.25
N GLU A 252 14.94 -10.66 21.46
CA GLU A 252 15.38 -11.97 21.95
C GLU A 252 14.24 -12.98 22.09
N GLY A 253 13.06 -12.51 22.52
CA GLY A 253 11.91 -13.39 22.71
C GLY A 253 11.22 -13.82 21.42
N ALA A 254 11.35 -13.04 20.34
CA ALA A 254 10.66 -13.30 19.08
C ALA A 254 11.53 -14.01 18.03
N LEU A 255 12.85 -13.76 18.02
CA LEU A 255 13.78 -14.28 17.02
C LEU A 255 14.42 -15.63 17.42
N PRO A 256 14.85 -16.43 16.43
CA PRO A 256 15.53 -17.70 16.70
C PRO A 256 16.95 -17.47 17.25
N VAL A 257 17.45 -18.44 18.00
CA VAL A 257 18.86 -18.46 18.45
C VAL A 257 19.80 -18.45 17.24
N VAL A 258 20.93 -17.74 17.34
CA VAL A 258 21.92 -17.59 16.26
C VAL A 258 22.36 -18.92 15.65
N THR A 259 22.53 -19.98 16.46
CA THR A 259 22.85 -21.32 15.97
C THR A 259 21.80 -21.86 15.01
N ALA A 260 20.52 -21.79 15.39
CA ALA A 260 19.42 -22.23 14.54
C ALA A 260 19.33 -21.37 13.27
N PHE A 261 19.46 -20.05 13.40
CA PHE A 261 19.43 -19.14 12.27
C PHE A 261 20.58 -19.38 11.28
N ALA A 262 21.79 -19.66 11.78
CA ALA A 262 22.95 -20.02 10.95
C ALA A 262 22.70 -21.30 10.13
N PHE A 263 21.99 -22.29 10.67
CA PHE A 263 21.59 -23.47 9.90
C PHE A 263 20.57 -23.12 8.81
N GLN A 264 19.65 -22.19 9.06
CA GLN A 264 18.69 -21.74 8.05
C GLN A 264 19.38 -20.96 6.91
N ILE A 265 20.30 -20.05 7.23
CA ILE A 265 21.11 -19.35 6.23
C ILE A 265 21.91 -20.35 5.39
N GLN A 266 22.52 -21.34 6.05
CA GLN A 266 23.26 -22.38 5.35
C GLN A 266 22.38 -23.19 4.39
N ALA A 267 21.15 -23.53 4.80
CA ALA A 267 20.20 -24.24 3.96
C ALA A 267 19.77 -23.40 2.76
N ALA A 268 19.36 -22.14 2.98
CA ALA A 268 18.97 -21.20 1.93
C ALA A 268 20.10 -20.96 0.91
N TYR A 269 21.34 -20.80 1.39
CA TYR A 269 22.51 -20.65 0.52
C TYR A 269 22.72 -21.88 -0.37
N ASN A 270 22.64 -23.09 0.20
CA ASN A 270 22.88 -24.31 -0.58
C ASN A 270 21.79 -24.51 -1.63
N ASP A 271 20.53 -24.23 -1.30
CA ASP A 271 19.40 -24.28 -2.24
C ASP A 271 19.57 -23.27 -3.38
N LEU A 272 20.01 -22.04 -3.08
CA LEU A 272 20.35 -21.05 -4.10
C LEU A 272 21.51 -21.52 -4.99
N LEU A 273 22.58 -22.07 -4.41
CA LEU A 273 23.74 -22.54 -5.16
C LEU A 273 23.37 -23.68 -6.12
N GLU A 274 22.57 -24.64 -5.66
CA GLU A 274 22.05 -25.75 -6.48
C GLU A 274 21.21 -25.20 -7.65
N ARG A 275 20.35 -24.21 -7.39
CA ARG A 275 19.54 -23.56 -8.42
C ARG A 275 20.39 -22.84 -9.46
N VAL A 276 21.36 -22.03 -9.03
CA VAL A 276 22.27 -21.30 -9.93
C VAL A 276 23.06 -22.28 -10.81
N GLN A 277 23.55 -23.38 -10.24
CA GLN A 277 24.28 -24.41 -11.00
C GLN A 277 23.38 -25.08 -12.03
N MET A 278 22.17 -25.49 -11.64
CA MET A 278 21.20 -26.13 -12.53
C MET A 278 20.81 -25.22 -13.72
N LEU A 279 20.57 -23.93 -13.46
CA LEU A 279 20.26 -22.95 -14.50
C LEU A 279 21.46 -22.67 -15.41
N ALA A 280 22.67 -22.62 -14.86
CA ALA A 280 23.90 -22.46 -15.64
C ALA A 280 24.16 -23.65 -16.58
N GLU A 281 23.95 -24.88 -16.11
CA GLU A 281 24.05 -26.09 -16.93
C GLU A 281 23.03 -26.09 -18.06
N ARG A 282 21.78 -25.74 -17.78
CA ARG A 282 20.73 -25.64 -18.81
C ARG A 282 21.04 -24.58 -19.87
N ARG A 283 21.52 -23.40 -19.47
CA ARG A 283 22.01 -22.36 -20.39
C ARG A 283 23.13 -22.91 -21.28
N ALA A 284 24.06 -23.69 -20.72
CA ALA A 284 25.18 -24.26 -21.47
C ALA A 284 24.76 -25.29 -22.52
N VAL A 285 23.65 -26.02 -22.30
CA VAL A 285 23.07 -26.97 -23.28
C VAL A 285 22.16 -26.25 -24.30
N GLY A 286 21.97 -24.93 -24.17
CA GLY A 286 21.16 -24.12 -25.08
C GLY A 286 19.66 -24.15 -24.78
N ASN A 287 19.27 -24.57 -23.57
CA ASN A 287 17.88 -24.46 -23.14
C ASN A 287 17.57 -23.01 -22.75
N GLU A 288 16.40 -22.54 -23.18
CA GLU A 288 15.83 -21.29 -22.66
C GLU A 288 15.44 -21.48 -21.20
N ILE A 289 15.66 -20.43 -20.41
CA ILE A 289 15.19 -20.34 -19.03
C ILE A 289 13.87 -19.58 -19.08
N GLU A 290 12.85 -20.17 -18.47
CA GLU A 290 11.54 -19.55 -18.38
C GLU A 290 11.57 -18.38 -17.39
N GLU A 291 10.74 -17.35 -17.60
CA GLU A 291 10.67 -16.18 -16.70
C GLU A 291 10.41 -16.61 -15.25
N ASP A 292 9.46 -17.53 -15.04
CA ASP A 292 9.14 -18.09 -13.72
C ASP A 292 10.37 -18.71 -13.01
N GLU A 293 11.30 -19.29 -13.77
CA GLU A 293 12.50 -19.91 -13.21
C GLU A 293 13.54 -18.89 -12.76
N GLN A 294 13.60 -17.76 -13.47
CA GLN A 294 14.42 -16.60 -13.10
C GLN A 294 13.83 -15.90 -11.88
N ASP A 295 12.51 -15.69 -11.85
CA ASP A 295 11.80 -15.09 -10.71
C ASP A 295 12.01 -15.91 -9.42
N GLU A 296 12.01 -17.25 -9.52
CA GLU A 296 12.30 -18.11 -8.36
C GLU A 296 13.77 -17.98 -7.91
N GLN A 297 14.72 -17.83 -8.84
CA GLN A 297 16.12 -17.57 -8.46
C GLN A 297 16.23 -16.22 -7.75
N ASP A 298 15.65 -15.17 -8.31
CA ASP A 298 15.69 -13.81 -7.77
C ASP A 298 15.04 -13.75 -6.38
N ALA A 299 13.93 -14.47 -6.18
CA ALA A 299 13.30 -14.63 -4.87
C ALA A 299 14.22 -15.30 -3.84
N LYS A 300 14.97 -16.35 -4.23
CA LYS A 300 15.95 -17.01 -3.33
C LYS A 300 17.13 -16.12 -3.01
N GLU A 301 17.63 -15.36 -3.98
CA GLU A 301 18.69 -14.36 -3.77
C GLU A 301 18.23 -13.29 -2.77
N PHE A 302 17.01 -12.78 -2.96
CA PHE A 302 16.41 -11.79 -2.06
C PHE A 302 16.23 -12.32 -0.65
N ILE A 303 15.64 -13.52 -0.47
CA ILE A 303 15.47 -14.16 0.84
C ILE A 303 16.82 -14.29 1.56
N LEU A 304 17.85 -14.78 0.87
CA LEU A 304 19.18 -14.92 1.45
C LEU A 304 19.77 -13.56 1.84
N GLY A 305 19.62 -12.54 1.00
CA GLY A 305 20.05 -11.18 1.28
C GLY A 305 19.42 -10.61 2.56
N GLU A 306 18.11 -10.72 2.70
CA GLU A 306 17.36 -10.27 3.89
C GLU A 306 17.77 -11.04 5.15
N MET A 307 17.99 -12.36 5.04
CA MET A 307 18.49 -13.16 6.16
C MET A 307 19.90 -12.74 6.60
N LEU A 308 20.79 -12.41 5.66
CA LEU A 308 22.14 -11.95 5.95
C LEU A 308 22.13 -10.56 6.59
N LEU A 309 21.26 -9.66 6.12
CA LEU A 309 21.04 -8.36 6.75
C LEU A 309 20.58 -8.52 8.21
N LEU A 310 19.59 -9.39 8.44
CA LEU A 310 19.14 -9.72 9.79
C LEU A 310 20.27 -10.34 10.63
N ALA A 311 21.14 -11.16 10.05
CA ALA A 311 22.24 -11.80 10.78
C ALA A 311 23.21 -10.78 11.39
N VAL A 312 23.39 -9.61 10.78
CA VAL A 312 24.24 -8.53 11.33
C VAL A 312 23.66 -7.96 12.63
N ASP A 313 22.34 -8.01 12.76
CA ASP A 313 21.57 -7.43 13.86
C ASP A 313 21.33 -8.41 15.04
N LEU A 314 21.78 -9.67 14.94
CA LEU A 314 21.61 -10.68 15.99
C LEU A 314 22.68 -10.62 17.08
N ASP A 315 22.33 -11.08 18.29
CA ASP A 315 23.27 -11.20 19.41
C ASP A 315 24.12 -12.50 19.32
N TYR A 316 25.43 -12.32 19.15
CA TYR A 316 26.43 -13.39 19.06
C TYR A 316 27.01 -13.82 20.41
N GLY A 317 26.31 -13.60 21.52
CA GLY A 317 26.70 -14.10 22.84
C GLY A 317 26.92 -15.62 22.91
N ASP A 318 26.29 -16.40 22.02
CA ASP A 318 26.54 -17.84 21.88
C ASP A 318 27.76 -18.15 21.01
N GLU A 319 28.82 -18.67 21.65
CA GLU A 319 30.08 -19.04 20.98
C GLU A 319 29.87 -20.11 19.88
N ILE A 320 28.90 -21.00 20.03
CA ILE A 320 28.61 -22.05 19.02
C ILE A 320 28.00 -21.40 17.78
N GLY A 321 27.05 -20.49 17.97
CA GLY A 321 26.40 -19.73 16.89
C GLY A 321 27.39 -18.86 16.15
N TRP A 322 28.23 -18.13 16.90
CA TRP A 322 29.30 -17.31 16.34
C TRP A 322 30.29 -18.13 15.49
N ARG A 323 30.81 -19.25 16.00
CA ARG A 323 31.74 -20.10 15.25
C ARG A 323 31.11 -20.61 13.96
N LYS A 324 29.82 -20.99 14.00
CA LYS A 324 29.10 -21.47 12.82
C LYS A 324 28.92 -20.35 11.80
N MET A 325 28.44 -19.19 12.21
CA MET A 325 28.24 -18.05 11.30
C MET A 325 29.56 -17.56 10.71
N PHE A 326 30.62 -17.51 11.50
CA PHE A 326 31.97 -17.16 11.02
C PHE A 326 32.49 -18.13 9.96
N GLN A 327 32.24 -19.44 10.12
CA GLN A 327 32.57 -20.42 9.09
C GLN A 327 31.78 -20.22 7.81
N LEU A 328 30.49 -19.86 7.92
CA LEU A 328 29.65 -19.52 6.76
C LEU A 328 30.22 -18.30 6.04
N ALA A 329 30.45 -17.20 6.75
CA ALA A 329 31.00 -15.96 6.18
C ALA A 329 32.33 -16.19 5.44
N ARG A 330 33.25 -16.95 6.04
CA ARG A 330 34.54 -17.29 5.40
C ARG A 330 34.43 -18.22 4.21
N LYS A 331 33.48 -19.15 4.23
CA LYS A 331 33.29 -20.12 3.13
C LYS A 331 32.68 -19.45 1.91
N TYR A 332 31.90 -18.40 2.12
CA TYR A 332 31.08 -17.75 1.10
C TYR A 332 31.55 -16.35 0.70
N ASP A 333 32.71 -15.92 1.21
CA ASP A 333 33.36 -14.62 0.90
C ASP A 333 32.38 -13.44 1.03
N LEU A 334 31.52 -13.50 2.07
CA LEU A 334 30.51 -12.46 2.35
C LEU A 334 31.23 -11.16 2.74
N PRO A 335 31.08 -10.06 1.99
CA PRO A 335 31.72 -8.80 2.35
C PRO A 335 31.00 -8.19 3.57
N GLY A 336 31.70 -8.08 4.71
CA GLY A 336 31.30 -7.20 5.82
C GLY A 336 30.88 -7.86 7.14
N LEU A 337 31.23 -9.13 7.42
CA LEU A 337 31.22 -9.70 8.77
C LEU A 337 32.58 -9.61 9.46
#